data_AF-A0A8J7KEJ1-F1
#
_entry.id   AF-A0A8J7KEJ1-F1
#
_cell.length_a   1.000
_cell.length_b   1.000
_cell.length_c   1.000
_cell.angle_alpha   90.00
_cell.angle_beta   90.00
_cell.angle_gamma   90.00
#
_symmetry.space_group_name_H-M   'P 1'
#
loop_
_entity.id
_entity.type
_entity.pdbx_description
1 polymer ?
#
loop_
_entity_poly.entity_id
_entity_poly.type
_entity_poly.pdbx_seq_one_letter_code
_entity_poly.pdbx_strand_id
1 'polypeptide(L)'
;MAAFDLQEQEQLAQLKGWWQDWGRYLAAVLAAVLIGFIGWQGWQAWQRHVHEKAGAEFIALQDVVADPAKFKAQLDKLKSDYTSTPYASRGAMIAAQQAYTLGKLQDARAELKWVIDHSGESVLRDLARLRQAGIALDEKKFDEALSLAKAPEETSFSAVFAETRGDAYLLKGDKGAARDAYQQALAKTNKEMPNYRLIEFKLHAAGAQ
;
A
#
# COMPACT_ATOMS: atom_id res chain seq x y z
N MET A 1 -57.03 29.42 32.77
CA MET A 1 -55.63 29.04 33.02
C MET A 1 -55.46 27.61 33.55
N ALA A 2 -56.48 26.74 33.56
CA ALA A 2 -56.38 25.36 34.08
C ALA A 2 -56.18 24.26 33.01
N ALA A 3 -56.34 24.58 31.71
CA ALA A 3 -56.21 23.61 30.62
C ALA A 3 -54.75 23.35 30.20
N PHE A 4 -53.84 24.32 30.43
CA PHE A 4 -52.42 24.13 30.17
C PHE A 4 -51.77 23.16 31.16
N ASP A 5 -52.19 23.17 32.44
CA ASP A 5 -51.62 22.32 33.50
C ASP A 5 -51.99 20.82 33.34
N LEU A 6 -53.22 20.50 32.89
CA LEU A 6 -53.63 19.10 32.61
C LEU A 6 -52.88 18.50 31.41
N GLN A 7 -52.76 19.26 30.32
CA GLN A 7 -52.02 18.81 29.13
C GLN A 7 -50.51 18.74 29.39
N GLU A 8 -49.96 19.65 30.20
CA GLU A 8 -48.57 19.58 30.67
C GLU A 8 -48.34 18.39 31.59
N GLN A 9 -49.26 18.08 32.52
CA GLN A 9 -49.17 16.90 33.38
C GLN A 9 -49.28 15.59 32.61
N GLU A 10 -50.14 15.51 31.59
CA GLU A 10 -50.23 14.33 30.72
C GLU A 10 -48.96 14.14 29.88
N GLN A 11 -48.38 15.23 29.34
CA GLN A 11 -47.10 15.16 28.62
C GLN A 11 -45.95 14.75 29.55
N LEU A 12 -45.91 15.28 30.77
CA LEU A 12 -44.92 14.90 31.77
C LEU A 12 -45.08 13.43 32.21
N ALA A 13 -46.31 12.94 32.35
CA ALA A 13 -46.59 11.54 32.66
C ALA A 13 -46.15 10.59 31.53
N GLN A 14 -46.40 10.97 30.27
CA GLN A 14 -45.95 10.21 29.10
C GLN A 14 -44.43 10.17 28.98
N LEU A 15 -43.75 11.31 29.20
CA LEU A 15 -42.28 11.37 29.19
C LEU A 15 -41.68 10.53 30.34
N LYS A 16 -42.28 10.59 31.53
CA LYS A 16 -41.85 9.81 32.70
C LYS A 16 -42.04 8.30 32.48
N GLY A 17 -43.17 7.90 31.87
CA GLY A 17 -43.41 6.51 31.48
C GLY A 17 -42.40 6.01 30.45
N TRP A 18 -42.18 6.78 29.38
CA TRP A 18 -41.17 6.46 28.37
C TRP A 18 -39.77 6.32 28.97
N TRP A 19 -39.38 7.20 29.89
CA TRP A 19 -38.10 7.12 30.58
C TRP A 19 -38.00 5.90 31.50
N GLN A 20 -39.07 5.51 32.18
CA GLN A 20 -39.09 4.28 32.97
C GLN A 20 -38.96 3.03 32.11
N ASP A 21 -39.58 3.02 30.92
CA ASP A 21 -39.54 1.88 30.01
C ASP A 21 -38.20 1.77 29.24
N TRP A 22 -37.65 2.91 28.79
CA TRP A 22 -36.50 2.95 27.86
C TRP A 22 -35.21 3.53 28.43
N GLY A 23 -35.25 4.25 29.56
CA GLY A 23 -34.11 4.97 30.12
C GLY A 23 -32.90 4.08 30.40
N ARG A 24 -33.11 2.83 30.84
CA ARG A 24 -32.02 1.86 31.04
C ARG A 24 -31.32 1.47 29.74
N TYR A 25 -32.07 1.31 28.65
CA TYR A 25 -31.52 0.91 27.36
C TYR A 25 -30.79 2.09 26.71
N LEU A 26 -31.36 3.30 26.81
CA LEU A 26 -30.70 4.52 26.35
C LEU A 26 -29.38 4.73 27.10
N ALA A 27 -29.38 4.57 28.43
CA ALA A 27 -28.15 4.65 29.24
C ALA A 27 -27.13 3.57 28.86
N ALA A 28 -27.57 2.33 28.61
CA ALA A 28 -26.68 1.25 28.17
C ALA A 28 -26.06 1.52 26.80
N VAL A 29 -26.86 2.03 25.85
CA VAL A 29 -26.37 2.42 24.51
C VAL A 29 -25.37 3.58 24.62
N LEU A 30 -25.69 4.62 25.39
CA LEU A 30 -24.77 5.74 25.62
C LEU A 30 -23.46 5.28 26.27
N ALA A 31 -23.53 4.40 27.27
CA ALA A 31 -22.35 3.84 27.90
C ALA A 31 -21.51 3.02 26.92
N ALA A 32 -22.13 2.19 26.07
CA ALA A 32 -21.44 1.42 25.04
C ALA A 32 -20.73 2.33 24.02
N VAL A 33 -21.40 3.41 23.58
CA VAL A 33 -20.80 4.41 22.68
C VAL A 33 -19.59 5.10 23.34
N LEU A 34 -19.71 5.50 24.60
CA LEU A 34 -18.61 6.14 25.34
C LEU A 34 -17.41 5.21 25.50
N ILE A 35 -17.64 3.94 25.88
CA ILE A 35 -16.56 2.93 25.99
C ILE A 35 -15.90 2.70 24.63
N GLY A 36 -16.70 2.58 23.56
CA GLY A 36 -16.17 2.46 22.20
C GLY A 36 -15.32 3.66 21.78
N PHE A 37 -15.78 4.87 22.08
CA PHE A 37 -15.04 6.10 21.77
C PHE A 37 -13.72 6.20 22.55
N ILE A 38 -13.72 5.89 23.85
CA ILE A 38 -12.50 5.88 24.67
C ILE A 38 -11.52 4.82 24.18
N GLY A 39 -12.01 3.61 23.86
CA GLY A 39 -11.21 2.55 23.29
C GLY A 39 -10.55 2.96 21.97
N TRP A 40 -11.31 3.60 21.07
CA TRP A 40 -10.79 4.10 19.80
C TRP A 40 -9.77 5.22 19.99
N GLN A 41 -10.02 6.19 20.88
CA GLN A 41 -9.07 7.25 21.24
C GLN A 41 -7.75 6.68 21.78
N GLY A 42 -7.84 5.70 22.70
CA GLY A 42 -6.66 5.01 23.25
C GLY A 42 -5.87 4.27 22.17
N TRP A 43 -6.56 3.54 21.28
CA TRP A 43 -5.93 2.86 20.13
C TRP A 43 -5.23 3.86 19.21
N GLN A 44 -5.88 4.97 18.87
CA GLN A 44 -5.30 6.02 18.02
C GLN A 44 -4.07 6.68 18.66
N ALA A 45 -4.10 6.92 19.97
CA ALA A 45 -2.94 7.44 20.70
C ALA A 45 -1.76 6.46 20.67
N TRP A 46 -2.03 5.17 20.88
CA TRP A 46 -1.02 4.12 20.78
C TRP A 46 -0.41 4.03 19.38
N GLN A 47 -1.23 4.03 18.33
CA GLN A 47 -0.77 4.04 16.94
C GLN A 47 0.15 5.23 16.66
N ARG A 48 -0.24 6.45 17.07
CA ARG A 48 0.60 7.65 16.89
C ARG A 48 1.98 7.48 17.54
N HIS A 49 2.03 6.95 18.76
CA HIS A 49 3.28 6.70 19.47
C HIS A 49 4.17 5.67 18.76
N VAL A 50 3.56 4.61 18.22
CA VAL A 50 4.27 3.61 17.41
C VAL A 50 4.83 4.23 16.13
N HIS A 51 4.04 5.05 15.43
CA HIS A 51 4.47 5.75 14.21
C HIS A 51 5.60 6.75 14.47
N GLU A 52 5.54 7.52 15.56
CA GLU A 52 6.60 8.47 15.92
C GLU A 52 7.94 7.77 16.17
N LYS A 53 7.91 6.68 16.96
CA LYS A 53 9.10 5.86 17.20
C LYS A 53 9.62 5.22 15.92
N ALA A 54 8.75 4.65 15.10
CA ALA A 54 9.14 4.08 13.81
C ALA A 54 9.79 5.12 12.90
N GLY A 55 9.30 6.37 12.92
CA GLY A 55 9.89 7.49 12.20
C GLY A 55 11.31 7.81 12.66
N ALA A 56 11.53 7.85 13.99
CA ALA A 56 12.87 8.06 14.55
C ALA A 56 13.85 6.93 14.19
N GLU A 57 13.40 5.67 14.28
CA GLU A 57 14.20 4.50 13.88
C GLU A 57 14.50 4.49 12.38
N PHE A 58 13.60 5.02 11.54
CA PHE A 58 13.82 5.17 10.11
C PHE A 58 14.81 6.29 9.77
N ILE A 59 14.82 7.40 10.52
CA ILE A 59 15.86 8.43 10.39
C ILE A 59 17.21 7.82 10.76
N ALA A 60 17.29 7.10 11.89
CA ALA A 60 18.51 6.40 12.30
C ALA A 60 18.99 5.38 11.25
N LEU A 61 18.07 4.71 10.55
CA LEU A 61 18.38 3.82 9.43
C LEU A 61 19.08 4.57 8.28
N GLN A 62 18.62 5.78 7.95
CA GLN A 62 19.22 6.59 6.90
C GLN A 62 20.62 7.08 7.28
N ASP A 63 20.85 7.42 8.55
CA ASP A 63 22.15 7.87 9.04
C ASP A 63 23.24 6.79 8.93
N VAL A 64 22.83 5.51 9.00
CA VAL A 64 23.75 4.36 8.91
C VAL A 64 23.76 3.70 7.54
N VAL A 65 23.16 4.31 6.52
CA VAL A 65 23.01 3.72 5.17
C VAL A 65 24.33 3.30 4.53
N ALA A 66 25.43 3.97 4.89
CA ALA A 66 26.77 3.68 4.39
C ALA A 66 27.49 2.52 5.13
N ASP A 67 26.97 2.07 6.27
CA ASP A 67 27.51 0.98 7.08
C ASP A 67 26.59 -0.25 6.97
N PRO A 68 26.94 -1.27 6.15
CA PRO A 68 26.03 -2.39 5.88
C PRO A 68 25.60 -3.18 7.12
N ALA A 69 26.47 -3.31 8.12
CA ALA A 69 26.17 -4.08 9.32
C ALA A 69 25.17 -3.32 10.20
N LYS A 70 25.40 -2.01 10.42
CA LYS A 70 24.48 -1.17 11.18
C LYS A 70 23.16 -0.98 10.44
N PHE A 71 23.20 -0.76 9.13
CA PHE A 71 22.01 -0.66 8.30
C PHE A 71 21.15 -1.91 8.41
N LYS A 72 21.75 -3.11 8.28
CA LYS A 72 21.00 -4.35 8.42
C LYS A 72 20.37 -4.50 9.81
N ALA A 73 21.13 -4.27 10.87
CA ALA A 73 20.60 -4.38 12.23
C ALA A 73 19.42 -3.42 12.48
N GLN A 74 19.55 -2.18 12.00
CA GLN A 74 18.53 -1.15 12.13
C GLN A 74 17.29 -1.47 11.27
N LEU A 75 17.49 -2.02 10.07
CA LEU A 75 16.41 -2.47 9.21
C LEU A 75 15.64 -3.64 9.84
N ASP A 76 16.35 -4.63 10.38
CA ASP A 76 15.73 -5.80 11.00
C ASP A 76 14.86 -5.38 12.19
N LYS A 77 15.35 -4.44 13.02
CA LYS A 77 14.56 -3.83 14.09
C LYS A 77 13.31 -3.12 13.57
N LEU A 78 13.43 -2.35 12.49
CA LEU A 78 12.29 -1.66 11.89
C LEU A 78 11.24 -2.66 11.35
N LYS A 79 11.71 -3.75 10.73
CA LYS A 79 10.86 -4.81 10.17
C LYS A 79 10.26 -5.72 11.24
N SER A 80 10.85 -5.87 12.42
CA SER A 80 10.27 -6.66 13.51
C SER A 80 9.30 -5.83 14.34
N ASP A 81 9.74 -4.66 14.81
CA ASP A 81 9.05 -3.92 15.86
C ASP A 81 7.99 -2.98 15.29
N TYR A 82 8.14 -2.61 14.01
CA TYR A 82 7.32 -1.60 13.34
C TYR A 82 6.77 -2.08 11.99
N THR A 83 6.56 -3.39 11.83
CA THR A 83 6.05 -4.04 10.60
C THR A 83 4.87 -3.30 9.98
N SER A 84 3.90 -2.89 10.81
CA SER A 84 2.65 -2.26 10.35
C SER A 84 2.80 -0.79 9.94
N THR A 85 4.00 -0.22 10.08
CA THR A 85 4.26 1.20 9.78
C THR A 85 4.76 1.37 8.35
N PRO A 86 4.46 2.51 7.70
CA PRO A 86 4.98 2.79 6.37
C PRO A 86 6.52 2.90 6.34
N TYR A 87 7.14 3.19 7.48
CA TYR A 87 8.58 3.30 7.63
C TYR A 87 9.31 1.98 7.38
N ALA A 88 8.78 0.86 7.89
CA ALA A 88 9.37 -0.46 7.67
C ALA A 88 9.40 -0.83 6.19
N SER A 89 8.31 -0.58 5.47
CA SER A 89 8.23 -0.81 4.02
C SER A 89 9.21 0.06 3.24
N ARG A 90 9.38 1.33 3.62
CA ARG A 90 10.36 2.22 3.00
C ARG A 90 11.80 1.78 3.28
N GLY A 91 12.11 1.35 4.51
CA GLY A 91 13.41 0.78 4.86
C GLY A 91 13.75 -0.44 4.00
N ALA A 92 12.81 -1.38 3.84
CA ALA A 92 12.99 -2.55 2.99
C ALA A 92 13.16 -2.16 1.50
N MET A 93 12.47 -1.12 1.01
CA MET A 93 12.69 -0.61 -0.35
C MET A 93 14.08 -0.03 -0.56
N ILE A 94 14.65 0.65 0.45
CA ILE A 94 16.05 1.13 0.41
C ILE A 94 17.01 -0.06 0.41
N ALA A 95 16.77 -1.06 1.25
CA ALA A 95 17.58 -2.27 1.32
C ALA A 95 17.57 -3.03 -0.01
N ALA A 96 16.41 -3.16 -0.65
CA ALA A 96 16.27 -3.76 -1.96
C ALA A 96 17.11 -3.01 -3.02
N GLN A 97 17.06 -1.67 -3.02
CA GLN A 97 17.83 -0.86 -3.95
C GLN A 97 19.35 -1.00 -3.74
N GLN A 98 19.82 -1.04 -2.49
CA GLN A 98 21.24 -1.26 -2.19
C GLN A 98 21.68 -2.64 -2.64
N ALA A 99 20.92 -3.68 -2.30
CA ALA A 99 21.19 -5.05 -2.70
C ALA A 99 21.26 -5.18 -4.23
N TYR A 100 20.32 -4.57 -4.95
CA TYR A 100 20.33 -4.53 -6.42
C TYR A 100 21.59 -3.86 -6.97
N THR A 101 21.95 -2.68 -6.43
CA THR A 101 23.14 -1.93 -6.86
C THR A 101 24.45 -2.70 -6.61
N LEU A 102 24.48 -3.52 -5.55
CA LEU A 102 25.60 -4.40 -5.23
C LEU A 102 25.58 -5.74 -5.98
N GLY A 103 24.64 -5.94 -6.91
CA GLY A 103 24.48 -7.19 -7.66
C GLY A 103 23.92 -8.37 -6.85
N LYS A 104 23.49 -8.13 -5.60
CA LYS A 104 22.88 -9.14 -4.72
C LYS A 104 21.40 -9.29 -5.03
N LEU A 105 21.08 -9.82 -6.22
CA LEU A 105 19.71 -9.88 -6.73
C LEU A 105 18.77 -10.70 -5.84
N GLN A 106 19.24 -11.76 -5.20
CA GLN A 106 18.41 -12.57 -4.29
C GLN A 106 18.04 -11.81 -3.03
N ASP A 107 18.97 -11.06 -2.44
CA ASP A 107 18.71 -10.20 -1.29
C ASP A 107 17.71 -9.09 -1.67
N ALA A 108 17.88 -8.48 -2.84
CA ALA A 108 16.95 -7.48 -3.35
C ALA A 108 15.54 -8.04 -3.51
N ARG A 109 15.40 -9.25 -4.08
CA ARG A 109 14.12 -9.94 -4.23
C ARG A 109 13.48 -10.28 -2.88
N ALA A 110 14.27 -10.69 -1.88
CA ALA A 110 13.77 -10.97 -0.55
C ALA A 110 13.17 -9.72 0.11
N GLU A 111 13.85 -8.57 -0.01
CA GLU A 111 13.37 -7.31 0.53
C GLU A 111 12.13 -6.79 -0.22
N LEU A 112 12.09 -6.88 -1.55
CA LEU A 112 10.91 -6.51 -2.34
C LEU A 112 9.71 -7.41 -2.01
N LYS A 113 9.92 -8.72 -1.88
CA LYS A 113 8.87 -9.65 -1.46
C LYS A 113 8.34 -9.29 -0.07
N TRP A 114 9.23 -8.94 0.86
CA TRP A 114 8.81 -8.50 2.18
C TRP A 114 7.87 -7.29 2.11
N VAL A 115 8.19 -6.30 1.26
CA VAL A 115 7.30 -5.13 1.04
C VAL A 115 5.95 -5.54 0.46
N ILE A 116 5.93 -6.43 -0.53
CA ILE A 116 4.69 -6.95 -1.13
C ILE A 116 3.79 -7.62 -0.07
N ASP A 117 4.40 -8.39 0.83
CA ASP A 117 3.67 -9.18 1.82
C ASP A 117 3.21 -8.35 3.05
N HIS A 118 3.91 -7.26 3.40
CA HIS A 118 3.71 -6.55 4.68
C HIS A 118 3.28 -5.08 4.56
N SER A 119 3.46 -4.44 3.41
CA SER A 119 3.10 -3.02 3.25
C SER A 119 1.58 -2.82 3.28
N GLY A 120 1.11 -1.91 4.15
CA GLY A 120 -0.26 -1.42 4.13
C GLY A 120 -0.54 -0.42 2.99
N GLU A 121 0.50 0.07 2.30
CA GLU A 121 0.37 0.95 1.15
C GLU A 121 0.39 0.13 -0.16
N SER A 122 -0.73 0.11 -0.87
CA SER A 122 -0.90 -0.50 -2.21
C SER A 122 0.14 0.02 -3.22
N VAL A 123 0.38 1.32 -3.23
CA VAL A 123 1.39 1.98 -4.06
C VAL A 123 2.78 1.37 -3.88
N LEU A 124 3.19 1.08 -2.63
CA LEU A 124 4.49 0.46 -2.36
C LEU A 124 4.52 -1.01 -2.77
N ARG A 125 3.41 -1.75 -2.60
CA ARG A 125 3.30 -3.14 -3.06
C ARG A 125 3.42 -3.22 -4.59
N ASP A 126 2.73 -2.35 -5.31
CA ASP A 126 2.82 -2.30 -6.78
C ASP A 126 4.21 -1.90 -7.27
N LEU A 127 4.83 -0.89 -6.65
CA LEU A 127 6.19 -0.51 -6.97
C LEU A 127 7.18 -1.66 -6.71
N ALA A 128 7.01 -2.40 -5.60
CA ALA A 128 7.85 -3.55 -5.29
C ALA A 128 7.66 -4.69 -6.30
N ARG A 129 6.42 -4.96 -6.72
CA ARG A 129 6.12 -5.94 -7.79
C ARG A 129 6.78 -5.57 -9.11
N LEU A 130 6.73 -4.30 -9.51
CA LEU A 130 7.38 -3.83 -10.74
C LEU A 130 8.90 -3.97 -10.69
N ARG A 131 9.52 -3.59 -9.57
CA ARG A 131 10.97 -3.75 -9.38
C ARG A 131 11.37 -5.23 -9.39
N GLN A 132 10.59 -6.08 -8.74
CA GLN A 132 10.85 -7.52 -8.72
C GLN A 132 10.64 -8.14 -10.11
N ALA A 133 9.67 -7.66 -10.89
CA ALA A 133 9.48 -8.06 -12.28
C ALA A 133 10.68 -7.67 -13.14
N GLY A 134 11.24 -6.46 -12.95
CA GLY A 134 12.48 -6.04 -13.61
C GLY A 134 13.65 -7.01 -13.33
N ILE A 135 13.87 -7.36 -12.06
CA ILE A 135 14.90 -8.36 -11.70
C ILE A 135 14.61 -9.72 -12.37
N ALA A 136 13.35 -10.15 -12.40
CA ALA A 136 12.98 -11.39 -13.09
C ALA A 136 13.24 -11.33 -14.61
N LEU A 137 13.05 -10.17 -15.25
CA LEU A 137 13.42 -9.97 -16.66
C LEU A 137 14.93 -10.08 -16.88
N ASP A 138 15.74 -9.47 -16.01
CA ASP A 138 17.21 -9.55 -16.07
C ASP A 138 17.70 -10.99 -15.89
N GLU A 139 17.05 -11.75 -15.00
CA GLU A 139 17.29 -13.18 -14.77
C GLU A 139 16.67 -14.08 -15.85
N LYS A 140 16.04 -13.51 -16.89
CA LYS A 140 15.32 -14.22 -17.97
C LYS A 140 14.17 -15.12 -17.49
N LYS A 141 13.63 -14.86 -16.29
CA LYS A 141 12.46 -15.52 -15.70
C LYS A 141 11.17 -14.84 -16.16
N PHE A 142 10.87 -14.93 -17.46
CA PHE A 142 9.78 -14.17 -18.09
C PHE A 142 8.40 -14.50 -17.52
N ASP A 143 8.12 -15.77 -17.22
CA ASP A 143 6.83 -16.18 -16.65
C ASP A 143 6.62 -15.62 -15.23
N GLU A 144 7.70 -15.50 -14.47
CA GLU A 144 7.66 -14.84 -13.17
C GLU A 144 7.41 -13.34 -13.32
N ALA A 145 8.11 -12.66 -14.24
CA ALA A 145 7.90 -11.24 -14.52
C ALA A 145 6.44 -10.96 -14.94
N LEU A 146 5.88 -11.81 -15.81
CA LEU A 146 4.47 -11.74 -16.21
C LEU A 146 3.52 -11.94 -15.02
N SER A 147 3.83 -12.88 -14.12
CA SER A 147 3.04 -13.11 -12.91
C SER A 147 3.04 -11.90 -11.98
N LEU A 148 4.21 -11.29 -11.77
CA LEU A 148 4.37 -10.08 -10.97
C LEU A 148 3.65 -8.89 -11.60
N ALA A 149 3.63 -8.78 -12.93
CA ALA A 149 3.03 -7.68 -13.69
C ALA A 149 1.56 -7.91 -14.15
N LYS A 150 0.82 -8.89 -13.58
CA LYS A 150 -0.57 -9.22 -14.01
C LYS A 150 -1.53 -8.02 -14.00
N ALA A 151 -1.74 -7.44 -12.83
CA ALA A 151 -2.60 -6.28 -12.60
C ALA A 151 -2.12 -5.53 -11.34
N PRO A 152 -2.08 -4.19 -11.39
CA PRO A 152 -1.77 -3.40 -10.20
C PRO A 152 -2.96 -3.39 -9.24
N GLU A 153 -2.69 -3.06 -7.99
CA GLU A 153 -3.72 -2.67 -7.03
C GLU A 153 -4.19 -1.22 -7.29
N GLU A 154 -3.26 -0.34 -7.65
CA GLU A 154 -3.51 1.06 -7.95
C GLU A 154 -3.63 1.30 -9.45
N THR A 155 -4.74 1.91 -9.86
CA THR A 155 -5.02 2.16 -11.28
C THR A 155 -3.98 3.08 -11.94
N SER A 156 -3.33 3.94 -11.15
CA SER A 156 -2.23 4.82 -11.59
C SER A 156 -1.02 4.07 -12.13
N PHE A 157 -0.80 2.81 -11.73
CA PHE A 157 0.29 1.96 -12.23
C PHE A 157 -0.08 1.13 -13.46
N SER A 158 -1.33 1.19 -13.92
CA SER A 158 -1.85 0.31 -14.97
C SER A 158 -1.08 0.38 -16.28
N ALA A 159 -0.57 1.56 -16.65
CA ALA A 159 0.28 1.73 -17.83
C ALA A 159 1.61 1.00 -17.69
N VAL A 160 2.30 1.17 -16.55
CA VAL A 160 3.64 0.60 -16.30
C VAL A 160 3.58 -0.92 -16.16
N PHE A 161 2.52 -1.46 -15.54
CA PHE A 161 2.29 -2.91 -15.51
C PHE A 161 2.05 -3.47 -16.91
N ALA A 162 1.28 -2.77 -17.75
CA ALA A 162 1.07 -3.19 -19.13
C ALA A 162 2.37 -3.13 -19.95
N GLU A 163 3.17 -2.08 -19.79
CA GLU A 163 4.49 -1.96 -20.43
C GLU A 163 5.42 -3.09 -20.00
N THR A 164 5.48 -3.40 -18.70
CA THR A 164 6.32 -4.49 -18.15
C THR A 164 5.93 -5.85 -18.72
N ARG A 165 4.63 -6.12 -18.92
CA ARG A 165 4.18 -7.34 -19.61
C ARG A 165 4.62 -7.33 -21.08
N GLY A 166 4.55 -6.18 -21.76
CA GLY A 166 5.03 -6.03 -23.12
C GLY A 166 6.52 -6.37 -23.24
N ASP A 167 7.34 -5.83 -22.34
CA ASP A 167 8.78 -6.11 -22.27
C ASP A 167 9.04 -7.61 -22.02
N ALA A 168 8.28 -8.23 -21.10
CA ALA A 168 8.39 -9.66 -20.82
C ALA A 168 8.05 -10.54 -22.03
N TYR A 169 6.95 -10.24 -22.74
CA TYR A 169 6.54 -10.97 -23.93
C TYR A 169 7.53 -10.78 -25.08
N LEU A 170 8.03 -9.56 -25.27
CA LEU A 170 9.00 -9.26 -26.32
C LEU A 170 10.30 -10.05 -26.10
N LEU A 171 10.81 -10.08 -24.87
CA LEU A 171 12.00 -10.86 -24.50
C LEU A 171 11.78 -12.37 -24.59
N LYS A 172 10.55 -12.85 -24.36
CA LYS A 172 10.14 -14.24 -24.57
C LYS A 172 9.98 -14.61 -26.06
N GLY A 173 9.99 -13.62 -26.97
CA GLY A 173 9.79 -13.81 -28.40
C GLY A 173 8.32 -13.80 -28.85
N ASP A 174 7.38 -13.59 -27.93
CA ASP A 174 5.96 -13.46 -28.25
C ASP A 174 5.62 -12.03 -28.66
N LYS A 175 5.94 -11.71 -29.92
CA LYS A 175 5.70 -10.37 -30.49
C LYS A 175 4.21 -9.99 -30.51
N GLY A 176 3.31 -10.97 -30.67
CA GLY A 176 1.87 -10.73 -30.67
C GLY A 176 1.40 -10.20 -29.32
N ALA A 177 1.67 -10.97 -28.26
CA ALA A 177 1.31 -10.58 -26.90
C ALA A 177 2.04 -9.31 -26.44
N ALA A 178 3.28 -9.08 -26.90
CA ALA A 178 4.01 -7.85 -26.63
C ALA A 178 3.30 -6.62 -27.21
N ARG A 179 2.86 -6.69 -28.48
CA ARG A 179 2.12 -5.60 -29.14
C ARG A 179 0.83 -5.28 -28.41
N ASP A 180 0.05 -6.29 -28.05
CA ASP A 180 -1.21 -6.11 -27.32
C ASP A 180 -0.97 -5.44 -25.96
N ALA A 181 0.08 -5.83 -25.26
CA ALA A 181 0.44 -5.24 -23.98
C ALA A 181 0.92 -3.78 -24.10
N TYR A 182 1.74 -3.46 -25.11
CA TYR A 182 2.16 -2.07 -25.35
C TYR A 182 1.01 -1.16 -25.81
N GLN A 183 0.05 -1.68 -26.60
CA GLN A 183 -1.16 -0.94 -26.93
C GLN A 183 -1.99 -0.61 -25.69
N GLN A 184 -2.15 -1.58 -24.77
CA GLN A 184 -2.79 -1.34 -23.48
C GLN A 184 -2.04 -0.30 -22.64
N ALA A 185 -0.70 -0.30 -22.68
CA ALA A 185 0.11 0.68 -21.97
C ALA A 185 -0.08 2.10 -22.55
N LEU A 186 -0.06 2.26 -23.88
CA LEU A 186 -0.32 3.54 -24.55
C LEU A 186 -1.71 4.09 -24.26
N ALA A 187 -2.75 3.23 -24.32
CA ALA A 187 -4.12 3.64 -24.03
C ALA A 187 -4.30 4.19 -22.61
N LYS A 188 -3.39 3.84 -21.68
CA LYS A 188 -3.40 4.25 -20.28
C LYS A 188 -2.36 5.32 -19.95
N THR A 189 -1.60 5.78 -20.94
CA THR A 189 -0.54 6.78 -20.77
C THR A 189 -0.97 8.10 -21.40
N ASN A 190 -0.77 9.22 -20.70
CA ASN A 190 -0.99 10.54 -21.29
C ASN A 190 0.05 10.79 -22.41
N LYS A 191 -0.43 11.17 -23.61
CA LYS A 191 0.39 11.45 -24.79
C LYS A 191 1.47 12.52 -24.59
N GLU A 192 1.27 13.42 -23.63
CA GLU A 192 2.24 14.47 -23.31
C GLU A 192 3.40 13.96 -22.44
N MET A 193 3.26 12.80 -21.80
CA MET A 193 4.30 12.26 -20.95
C MET A 193 5.46 11.68 -21.80
N PRO A 194 6.73 11.88 -21.37
CA PRO A 194 7.89 11.35 -22.10
C PRO A 194 7.85 9.83 -22.31
N ASN A 195 7.25 9.07 -21.38
CA ASN A 195 7.14 7.62 -21.47
C ASN A 195 6.23 7.16 -22.62
N TYR A 196 5.26 7.97 -23.06
CA TYR A 196 4.37 7.61 -24.17
C TYR A 196 5.17 7.29 -25.44
N ARG A 197 6.12 8.16 -25.80
CA ARG A 197 6.96 7.98 -27.00
C ARG A 197 7.87 6.75 -26.90
N LEU A 198 8.32 6.42 -25.69
CA LEU A 198 9.12 5.22 -25.46
C LEU A 198 8.29 3.96 -25.69
N ILE A 199 7.07 3.90 -25.18
CA ILE A 199 6.16 2.76 -25.36
C ILE A 199 5.78 2.63 -26.85
N GLU A 200 5.56 3.75 -27.55
CA GLU A 200 5.30 3.75 -28.99
C GLU A 200 6.47 3.16 -29.78
N PHE A 201 7.70 3.59 -29.47
CA PHE A 201 8.91 3.00 -30.05
C PHE A 201 9.01 1.48 -29.81
N LYS A 202 8.75 1.03 -28.57
CA LYS A 202 8.72 -0.39 -28.21
C LYS A 202 7.65 -1.16 -28.99
N LEU A 203 6.46 -0.59 -29.17
CA LEU A 203 5.37 -1.17 -29.96
C LEU A 203 5.78 -1.35 -31.43
N HIS A 204 6.45 -0.36 -32.01
CA HIS A 204 6.98 -0.45 -33.38
C HIS A 204 8.06 -1.52 -33.49
N ALA A 205 9.00 -1.59 -32.53
CA ALA A 205 10.03 -2.62 -32.49
C ALA A 205 9.43 -4.04 -32.38
N ALA A 206 8.33 -4.21 -31.64
CA ALA A 206 7.60 -5.47 -31.57
C ALA A 206 6.88 -5.84 -32.88
N GLY A 207 6.63 -4.86 -33.76
CA GLY A 207 5.94 -5.03 -35.05
C GLY A 207 6.82 -5.05 -36.29
N ALA A 208 8.09 -4.65 -36.21
CA ALA A 208 8.99 -4.64 -37.35
C ALA A 208 9.36 -6.09 -37.75
N GLN A 209 8.78 -6.53 -38.87
CA GLN A 209 9.19 -7.68 -39.69
C GLN A 209 9.00 -7.29 -41.15
#